data_AF-A0A2G9U8G4-F1
#
_entry.id   AF-A0A2G9U8G4-F1
#
_cell.length_a   1.000
_cell.length_b   1.000
_cell.length_c   1.000
_cell.angle_alpha   90.00
_cell.angle_beta   90.00
_cell.angle_gamma   90.00
#
_symmetry.space_group_name_H-M   'P 1'
#
loop_
_entity.id
_entity.type
_entity.pdbx_description
1 polymer ?
#
loop_
_entity_poly.entity_id
_entity_poly.type
_entity_poly.pdbx_seq_one_letter_code
_entity_poly.pdbx_strand_id
1 'polypeptide(L)'
;MDKSNGKMLASYTGHKNSEYKVDSCVMASIEEVVSGSEDGFVYVWSLLDSNVLAKLEHPSKVVHSLSAHPKKQHLLTAAGQLVYLWVAKNDEDFEC
;
A
#
# COMPACT_ATOMS: atom_id res chain seq x y z
N MET A 1 -13.12 -5.18 -10.33
CA MET A 1 -13.86 -6.02 -11.28
C MET A 1 -15.04 -5.23 -11.77
N ASP A 2 -15.22 -5.09 -13.09
CA ASP A 2 -16.41 -4.46 -13.65
C ASP A 2 -17.67 -5.23 -13.21
N LYS A 3 -18.67 -4.53 -12.67
CA LYS A 3 -19.85 -5.16 -12.08
C LYS A 3 -20.74 -5.87 -13.11
N SER A 4 -20.67 -5.48 -14.37
CA SER A 4 -21.55 -5.97 -15.42
C SER A 4 -21.00 -7.21 -16.12
N ASN A 5 -19.69 -7.28 -16.31
CA ASN A 5 -19.05 -8.31 -17.15
C ASN A 5 -17.83 -8.98 -16.50
N GLY A 6 -17.46 -8.60 -15.28
CA GLY A 6 -16.33 -9.22 -14.58
C GLY A 6 -14.96 -8.79 -15.12
N LYS A 7 -14.88 -7.83 -16.04
CA LYS A 7 -13.63 -7.43 -16.68
C LYS A 7 -12.66 -6.82 -15.67
N MET A 8 -11.38 -7.11 -15.87
CA MET A 8 -10.27 -6.47 -15.15
C MET A 8 -10.24 -4.97 -15.49
N LEU A 9 -10.17 -4.14 -14.45
CA LEU A 9 -10.19 -2.67 -14.60
C LEU A 9 -8.78 -2.08 -14.66
N ALA A 10 -7.87 -2.60 -13.84
CA ALA A 10 -6.50 -2.10 -13.71
C ALA A 10 -5.56 -3.23 -13.29
N SER A 11 -4.27 -3.06 -13.57
CA SER A 11 -3.19 -3.96 -13.16
C SER A 11 -2.01 -3.13 -12.67
N TYR A 12 -1.56 -3.38 -11.44
CA TYR A 12 -0.48 -2.62 -10.79
C TYR A 12 0.78 -3.48 -10.72
N THR A 13 1.84 -3.05 -11.39
CA THR A 13 3.09 -3.82 -11.54
C THR A 13 4.30 -3.11 -10.95
N GLY A 14 5.38 -3.86 -10.70
CA GLY A 14 6.67 -3.34 -10.29
C GLY A 14 7.10 -3.71 -8.87
N HIS A 15 6.15 -4.08 -8.01
CA HIS A 15 6.46 -4.68 -6.71
C HIS A 15 6.96 -6.12 -6.87
N LYS A 16 7.73 -6.61 -5.91
CA LYS A 16 8.24 -7.98 -5.87
C LYS A 16 7.38 -8.84 -4.94
N ASN A 17 6.86 -9.93 -5.49
CA ASN A 17 6.12 -10.97 -4.77
C ASN A 17 6.48 -12.30 -5.43
N SER A 18 7.36 -13.06 -4.78
CA SER A 18 7.93 -14.32 -5.26
C SER A 18 7.75 -15.46 -4.27
N GLU A 19 8.11 -15.26 -3.00
CA GLU A 19 8.17 -16.31 -1.98
C GLU A 19 7.06 -16.17 -0.93
N TYR A 20 6.55 -14.95 -0.72
CA TYR A 20 5.62 -14.63 0.34
C TYR A 20 4.37 -13.96 -0.22
N LYS A 21 3.20 -14.35 0.32
CA LYS A 21 1.99 -13.56 0.12
C LYS A 21 2.23 -12.14 0.67
N VAL A 22 2.03 -11.12 -0.18
CA VAL A 22 1.96 -9.72 0.24
C VAL A 22 0.52 -9.22 0.14
N ASP A 23 0.09 -8.46 1.14
CA ASP A 23 -1.21 -7.80 1.13
C ASP A 23 -1.16 -6.47 0.34
N SER A 24 -2.31 -6.07 -0.18
CA SER A 24 -2.53 -4.78 -0.84
C SER A 24 -3.87 -4.18 -0.38
N CYS A 25 -3.97 -2.87 -0.32
CA CYS A 25 -5.22 -2.18 0.03
C CYS A 25 -5.37 -0.84 -0.72
N VAL A 26 -6.56 -0.26 -0.64
CA VAL A 26 -6.85 1.09 -1.14
C VAL A 26 -6.81 2.04 0.05
N MET A 27 -6.13 3.18 -0.12
CA MET A 27 -6.03 4.22 0.91
C MET A 27 -7.38 4.92 1.12
N ALA A 28 -7.52 5.63 2.24
CA ALA A 28 -8.75 6.37 2.57
C ALA A 28 -9.09 7.47 1.55
N SER A 29 -8.10 7.99 0.81
CA SER A 29 -8.32 8.90 -0.32
C SER A 29 -9.14 8.28 -1.45
N ILE A 30 -9.14 6.96 -1.59
CA ILE A 30 -9.71 6.24 -2.75
C ILE A 30 -9.02 6.68 -4.07
N GLU A 31 -7.84 7.28 -3.98
CA GLU A 31 -7.04 7.67 -5.15
C GLU A 31 -5.79 6.80 -5.30
N GLU A 32 -5.40 6.10 -4.24
CA GLU A 32 -4.13 5.40 -4.14
C GLU A 32 -4.34 3.93 -3.79
N VAL A 33 -3.63 3.07 -4.51
CA VAL A 33 -3.47 1.65 -4.17
C VAL A 33 -2.11 1.49 -3.52
N VAL A 34 -2.04 0.73 -2.44
CA VAL A 34 -0.79 0.43 -1.74
C VAL A 34 -0.56 -1.06 -1.64
N SER A 35 0.69 -1.49 -1.76
CA SER A 35 1.10 -2.89 -1.59
C SER A 35 2.46 -3.00 -0.92
N GLY A 36 2.60 -4.03 -0.10
CA GLY A 36 3.90 -4.47 0.41
C GLY A 36 4.69 -5.16 -0.69
N SER A 37 5.98 -5.32 -0.47
CA SER A 37 6.91 -5.93 -1.42
C SER A 37 8.04 -6.67 -0.70
N GLU A 38 8.56 -7.70 -1.35
CA GLU A 38 9.72 -8.49 -0.92
C GLU A 38 11.07 -7.84 -1.25
N ASP A 39 11.06 -6.64 -1.85
CA ASP A 39 12.26 -5.83 -2.13
C ASP A 39 12.53 -4.77 -1.04
N GLY A 40 11.75 -4.77 0.04
CA GLY A 40 11.89 -3.83 1.16
C GLY A 40 11.22 -2.48 0.94
N PHE A 41 10.27 -2.40 0.01
CA PHE A 41 9.50 -1.19 -0.25
C PHE A 41 7.99 -1.39 -0.04
N VAL A 42 7.31 -0.29 0.27
CA VAL A 42 5.87 -0.16 0.08
C VAL A 42 5.65 0.63 -1.20
N TYR A 43 4.91 0.05 -2.13
CA TYR A 43 4.60 0.69 -3.39
C TYR A 43 3.26 1.41 -3.28
N VAL A 44 3.21 2.62 -3.84
CA VAL A 44 1.99 3.44 -3.94
C VAL A 44 1.74 3.72 -5.41
N TRP A 45 0.57 3.32 -5.91
CA TRP A 45 0.14 3.59 -7.28
C TRP A 45 -1.08 4.50 -7.29
N SER A 46 -1.24 5.25 -8.37
CA SER A 46 -2.50 5.94 -8.67
C SER A 46 -3.55 4.93 -9.13
N LEU A 47 -4.72 4.97 -8.49
CA LEU A 47 -5.85 4.11 -8.82
C LEU A 47 -6.36 4.36 -10.25
N LEU A 48 -6.23 5.59 -10.75
CA LEU A 48 -6.73 6.05 -12.05
C LEU A 48 -5.93 5.52 -13.24
N ASP A 49 -4.60 5.64 -13.19
CA ASP A 49 -3.72 5.37 -14.33
C ASP A 49 -2.73 4.23 -14.10
N SER A 50 -2.72 3.63 -12.90
CA SER A 50 -1.83 2.53 -12.50
C SER A 50 -0.34 2.88 -12.50
N ASN A 51 0.01 4.17 -12.53
CA ASN A 51 1.41 4.62 -12.42
C ASN A 51 1.89 4.58 -10.98
N VAL A 52 3.19 4.26 -10.79
CA VAL A 52 3.83 4.32 -9.47
C VAL A 52 3.99 5.79 -9.07
N LEU A 53 3.29 6.21 -8.02
CA LEU A 53 3.39 7.55 -7.44
C LEU A 53 4.57 7.65 -6.47
N ALA A 54 4.79 6.60 -5.67
CA ALA A 54 5.86 6.55 -4.70
C ALA A 54 6.33 5.12 -4.41
N LYS A 55 7.58 5.02 -3.97
CA LYS A 55 8.15 3.83 -3.33
C LYS A 55 8.71 4.24 -1.98
N LEU A 56 8.08 3.76 -0.91
CA LEU A 56 8.47 4.10 0.46
C LEU A 56 9.44 3.04 0.95
N GLU A 57 10.64 3.45 1.35
CA GLU A 57 11.65 2.54 1.88
C GLU A 57 11.22 2.03 3.27
N HIS A 58 11.07 0.71 3.39
CA HIS A 58 10.68 0.07 4.63
C HIS A 58 11.94 -0.42 5.38
N PRO A 59 12.01 -0.32 6.71
CA PRO A 59 13.15 -0.82 7.49
C PRO A 59 13.41 -2.34 7.43
N SER A 60 12.58 -3.09 6.70
CA SER A 60 12.62 -4.56 6.63
C SER A 60 12.52 -4.99 5.18
N LYS A 61 13.12 -6.13 4.85
CA LYS A 61 13.21 -6.63 3.47
C LYS A 61 11.88 -7.14 2.91
N VAL A 62 10.98 -7.63 3.76
CA VAL A 62 9.71 -8.21 3.31
C VAL A 62 8.57 -7.56 4.08
N VAL A 63 7.73 -6.83 3.36
CA VAL A 63 6.50 -6.23 3.90
C VAL A 63 5.33 -7.11 3.47
N HIS A 64 4.83 -7.95 4.37
CA HIS A 64 3.85 -8.98 4.01
C HIS A 64 2.40 -8.56 4.30
N SER A 65 2.17 -7.69 5.28
CA SER A 65 0.81 -7.29 5.66
C SER A 65 0.65 -5.79 5.78
N LEU A 66 -0.53 -5.33 5.39
CA LEU A 66 -0.92 -3.92 5.37
C LEU A 66 -2.33 -3.75 5.92
N SER A 67 -2.61 -2.60 6.53
CA SER A 67 -3.98 -2.17 6.85
C SER A 67 -4.08 -0.66 6.73
N ALA A 68 -4.91 -0.18 5.81
CA ALA A 68 -5.21 1.25 5.70
C ALA A 68 -6.29 1.62 6.71
N HIS A 69 -6.13 2.76 7.36
CA HIS A 69 -7.17 3.29 8.22
C HIS A 69 -8.38 3.72 7.35
N PRO A 70 -9.63 3.50 7.79
CA PRO A 70 -10.82 3.68 6.93
C PRO A 70 -11.21 5.12 6.61
N LYS A 71 -10.57 6.13 7.22
CA LYS A 71 -10.93 7.56 7.06
C LYS A 71 -9.73 8.50 6.93
N LYS A 72 -8.77 8.37 7.84
CA LYS A 72 -7.48 9.06 7.82
C LYS A 72 -6.48 8.42 6.86
N GLN A 73 -5.57 9.22 6.31
CA GLN A 73 -4.46 8.80 5.46
C GLN A 73 -3.33 8.15 6.28
N HIS A 74 -3.67 7.07 6.98
CA HIS A 74 -2.76 6.26 7.78
C HIS A 74 -2.67 4.85 7.22
N LEU A 75 -1.48 4.29 7.28
CA LEU A 75 -1.21 2.92 6.87
C LEU A 75 -0.43 2.21 7.97
N LEU A 76 -0.90 1.04 8.37
CA LEU A 76 -0.13 0.10 9.18
C LEU A 76 0.54 -0.91 8.26
N THR A 77 1.80 -1.21 8.52
CA THR A 77 2.54 -2.28 7.84
C THR A 77 3.14 -3.24 8.87
N ALA A 78 3.17 -4.52 8.56
CA ALA A 78 3.85 -5.52 9.38
C ALA A 78 4.97 -6.20 8.59
N ALA A 79 6.12 -6.34 9.26
CA ALA A 79 7.28 -7.01 8.72
C ALA A 79 8.07 -7.68 9.86
N GLY A 80 8.28 -8.99 9.75
CA GLY A 80 8.96 -9.77 10.79
C GLY A 80 8.17 -9.74 12.12
N GLN A 81 8.75 -9.14 13.16
CA GLN A 81 8.14 -9.04 14.49
C GLN A 81 7.62 -7.63 14.82
N LEU A 82 7.70 -6.69 13.88
CA LEU A 82 7.40 -5.28 14.10
C LEU A 82 6.22 -4.83 13.24
N VAL A 83 5.47 -3.87 13.80
CA VAL A 83 4.39 -3.14 13.12
C VAL A 83 4.79 -1.67 13.06
N TYR A 84 4.59 -1.06 11.90
CA TYR A 84 4.96 0.32 11.62
C TYR A 84 3.72 1.11 11.24
N LEU A 85 3.64 2.36 11.72
CA LEU A 85 2.60 3.32 11.36
C LEU A 85 3.19 4.37 10.42
N TRP A 86 2.50 4.59 9.32
CA TRP A 86 2.81 5.60 8.33
C TRP A 86 1.71 6.66 8.35
N VAL A 87 2.12 7.91 8.51
CA VAL A 87 1.23 9.07 8.56
C VAL A 87 1.65 10.04 7.47
N ALA A 88 0.67 10.61 6.76
CA ALA A 88 0.92 11.67 5.81
C ALA A 88 1.54 12.89 6.52
N LYS A 89 2.57 13.51 5.92
CA LYS A 89 3.30 14.65 6.52
C LYS A 89 2.42 15.84 6.93
N ASN A 90 1.22 15.96 6.35
CA ASN A 90 0.32 17.08 6.56
C ASN A 90 -0.85 16.73 7.51
N ASP A 91 -0.76 15.64 8.26
CA ASP A 91 -1.78 15.33 9.27
C ASP A 91 -1.55 16.19 10.52
N GLU A 92 -2.18 17.36 10.52
CA GLU A 92 -2.12 18.34 11.62
C GLU A 92 -2.71 17.81 12.94
N ASP A 93 -3.48 16.71 12.88
CA ASP A 93 -4.07 16.06 14.06
C ASP A 93 -3.16 14.99 14.69
N PHE A 94 -1.94 14.78 14.16
CA PHE A 94 -1.04 13.74 14.63
C PHE A 94 0.04 14.29 15.58
N GLU A 95 -0.30 14.41 16.87
CA GLU A 95 0.67 14.66 17.95
C GLU A 95 1.25 13.32 18.47
N CYS A 96 2.58 13.24 18.60
CA CYS A 96 3.29 12.10 19.18
C CYS A 96 3.62 12.36 20.65
#